data_AF-A0A3D4UYH0-F1
#
_entry.id   AF-A0A3D4UYH0-F1
#
_cell.length_a   1.000
_cell.length_b   1.000
_cell.length_c   1.000
_cell.angle_alpha   90.00
_cell.angle_beta   90.00
_cell.angle_gamma   90.00
#
_symmetry.space_group_name_H-M   'P 1'
#
loop_
_entity.id
_entity.type
_entity.pdbx_description
1 polymer ?
#
loop_
_entity_poly.entity_id
_entity_poly.type
_entity_poly.pdbx_seq_one_letter_code
_entity_poly.pdbx_strand_id
1 'polypeptide(L)' 'MPTTYDDVYLGNPLLKKANVKQEFTKEQILEFMACKNDPVYFAKQHVKIVSLDEGLVSFQPYDFQEKLIRNFHDNRFNIC' A
#
# COMPACT_ATOMS: atom_id res chain seq x y z
N MET A 1 8.34 -10.54 17.50
CA MET A 1 7.92 -9.94 18.79
C MET A 1 6.43 -10.19 18.94
N PRO A 2 5.93 -10.56 20.13
CA PRO A 2 4.52 -10.89 20.29
C PRO A 2 3.71 -9.60 20.17
N THR A 3 2.80 -9.54 19.20
CA THR A 3 1.85 -8.44 19.05
C THR A 3 0.91 -8.46 20.24
N THR A 4 1.12 -7.54 21.18
CA THR A 4 0.17 -7.24 22.25
C THR A 4 -1.14 -6.79 21.59
N TYR A 5 -2.26 -7.39 21.99
CA TYR A 5 -3.61 -7.11 21.45
C TYR A 5 -4.02 -5.62 21.46
N ASP A 6 -3.26 -4.75 22.12
CA ASP A 6 -3.50 -3.32 22.22
C ASP A 6 -3.17 -2.49 20.97
N ASP A 7 -2.40 -3.04 20.01
CA ASP A 7 -1.91 -2.29 18.85
C ASP A 7 -2.83 -2.39 17.60
N VAL A 8 -3.85 -3.24 17.66
CA VAL A 8 -4.76 -3.51 16.54
C VAL A 8 -6.11 -2.80 16.72
N TYR A 9 -6.71 -2.36 15.62
CA TYR A 9 -7.99 -1.65 15.67
C TYR A 9 -9.15 -2.63 15.86
N LEU A 10 -9.88 -2.50 16.98
CA LEU A 10 -11.07 -3.31 17.32
C LEU A 10 -10.85 -4.83 17.18
N GLY A 11 -9.65 -5.31 17.52
CA GLY A 11 -9.30 -6.72 17.45
C GLY A 11 -9.05 -7.25 16.03
N ASN A 12 -9.11 -6.40 14.99
CA ASN A 12 -8.79 -6.80 13.63
C ASN A 12 -7.26 -6.78 13.40
N PRO A 13 -6.59 -7.93 13.24
CA PRO A 13 -5.13 -8.00 13.13
C PRO A 13 -4.58 -7.34 11.85
N LEU A 14 -5.43 -7.07 10.84
CA LEU A 14 -5.04 -6.42 9.59
C LEU A 14 -5.09 -4.89 9.67
N LEU A 15 -5.65 -4.33 10.75
CA LEU A 15 -5.84 -2.88 10.89
C LEU A 15 -5.00 -2.34 12.05
N LYS A 16 -4.14 -1.36 11.72
CA LYS A 16 -3.37 -0.62 12.72
C LYS A 16 -4.28 0.33 13.51
N LYS A 17 -4.09 0.41 14.84
CA LYS A 17 -4.79 1.37 15.71
C LYS A 17 -4.32 2.80 15.45
N ALA A 18 -5.23 3.76 15.59
CA ALA A 18 -4.91 5.18 15.45
C ALA A 18 -4.01 5.70 16.58
N ASN A 19 -3.25 6.77 16.30
CA ASN A 19 -2.38 7.47 17.27
C ASN A 19 -1.29 6.61 17.95
N VAL A 20 -0.90 5.50 17.32
CA VAL A 20 0.24 4.68 17.77
C VAL A 20 1.53 5.35 17.33
N LYS A 21 2.40 5.67 18.31
CA LYS A 21 3.76 6.17 18.03
C LYS A 21 4.55 5.08 17.30
N GLN A 22 5.17 5.46 16.19
CA GLN A 22 5.98 4.57 15.37
C GLN A 22 7.36 5.18 15.22
N GLU A 23 8.37 4.46 15.67
CA GLU A 23 9.75 4.77 15.31
C GLU A 23 10.01 4.25 13.88
N PHE A 24 10.63 5.08 13.06
CA PHE A 24 10.97 4.74 11.68
C PHE A 24 12.49 4.64 11.52
N THR A 25 12.95 3.58 10.86
CA THR A 25 14.33 3.52 10.37
C THR A 25 14.48 4.39 9.12
N LYS A 26 15.73 4.70 8.75
CA LYS A 26 16.04 5.46 7.55
C LYS A 26 15.47 4.77 6.29
N GLU A 27 15.61 3.45 6.21
CA GLU A 27 15.14 2.64 5.08
C GLU A 27 13.62 2.69 4.96
N GLN A 28 12.91 2.65 6.09
CA GLN A 28 11.44 2.77 6.09
C GLN A 28 10.98 4.16 5.64
N ILE A 29 11.70 5.22 6.00
CA ILE A 29 11.43 6.58 5.51
C ILE A 29 11.68 6.66 3.99
N LEU A 30 12.78 6.09 3.50
CA LEU A 30 13.08 6.07 2.06
C LEU A 30 12.01 5.30 1.29
N GLU A 31 11.57 4.14 1.79
CA GLU A 31 10.52 3.35 1.17
C GLU A 31 9.17 4.07 1.17
N PHE A 32 8.84 4.76 2.27
CA PHE A 32 7.64 5.60 2.34
C PHE A 32 7.67 6.72 1.28
N MET A 33 8.82 7.38 1.12
CA MET A 33 9.01 8.42 0.11
C MET A 33 8.97 7.85 -1.31
N ALA A 34 9.52 6.66 -1.55
CA ALA A 34 9.45 5.96 -2.83
C ALA A 34 7.98 5.66 -3.20
N CYS A 35 7.21 5.08 -2.28
CA CYS A 35 5.78 4.81 -2.47
C CYS A 35 4.97 6.08 -2.73
N LYS A 36 5.29 7.17 -2.03
CA LYS A 36 4.62 8.47 -2.21
C LYS A 36 4.85 9.06 -3.60
N ASN A 37 6.07 8.91 -4.14
CA ASN A 37 6.48 9.52 -5.40
C ASN A 37 6.15 8.65 -6.63
N ASP A 38 6.05 7.33 -6.49
CA ASP A 38 5.63 6.43 -7.56
C ASP A 38 4.49 5.51 -7.09
N PRO A 39 3.22 5.85 -7.40
CA PRO A 39 2.08 5.04 -7.00
C PRO A 39 1.99 3.71 -7.74
N VAL A 40 2.62 3.56 -8.92
CA VAL A 40 2.71 2.28 -9.62
C VAL A 40 3.68 1.36 -8.90
N TYR A 41 4.83 1.89 -8.42
CA TYR A 41 5.74 1.14 -7.56
C TYR A 41 5.04 0.67 -6.29
N PHE A 42 4.33 1.57 -5.60
CA PHE A 42 3.54 1.21 -4.42
C PHE A 42 2.54 0.08 -4.72
N ALA A 43 1.77 0.20 -5.80
CA ALA A 43 0.79 -0.80 -6.19
C ALA A 43 1.41 -2.17 -6.43
N LYS A 44 2.55 -2.24 -7.13
CA LYS A 44 3.23 -3.50 -7.45
C LYS A 44 3.90 -4.16 -6.25
N GLN A 45 4.45 -3.38 -5.32
CA GLN A 45 5.23 -3.91 -4.19
C GLN A 45 4.39 -4.21 -2.95
N HIS A 46 3.35 -3.41 -2.67
CA HIS A 46 2.65 -3.43 -1.38
C HIS A 46 1.16 -3.75 -1.45
N VAL A 47 0.53 -3.67 -2.63
CA VAL A 47 -0.89 -4.00 -2.79
C VAL A 47 -1.05 -5.49 -3.08
N LYS A 48 -2.01 -6.11 -2.40
CA LYS A 48 -2.40 -7.50 -2.61
C LYS A 48 -3.88 -7.59 -2.91
N ILE A 49 -4.26 -8.56 -3.72
CA ILE A 49 -5.64 -8.89 -4.05
C ILE A 49 -5.93 -10.34 -3.66
N VAL A 50 -7.20 -10.63 -3.40
CA VAL A 50 -7.64 -12.01 -3.19
C VAL A 50 -8.12 -12.56 -4.52
N SER A 51 -7.33 -13.47 -5.08
CA SER A 51 -7.71 -14.31 -6.22
C SER A 51 -8.58 -15.47 -5.73
N LEU A 52 -9.56 -15.88 -6.54
CA LEU A 52 -10.46 -16.99 -6.20
C LEU A 52 -9.69 -18.30 -6.01
N ASP A 53 -8.72 -18.56 -6.90
CA ASP A 53 -8.00 -19.82 -6.95
C ASP A 53 -6.64 -19.74 -6.24
N GLU A 54 -5.95 -18.59 -6.31
CA GLU A 54 -4.58 -18.43 -5.81
C GLU A 54 -4.51 -17.78 -4.41
N GLY A 55 -5.65 -17.34 -3.88
CA GLY A 55 -5.72 -16.66 -2.59
C GLY A 55 -5.07 -15.28 -2.63
N LEU A 56 -4.37 -14.90 -1.55
CA LEU A 56 -3.79 -13.55 -1.43
C LEU A 56 -2.50 -13.43 -2.25
N VAL A 57 -2.59 -12.76 -3.39
CA VAL A 57 -1.49 -12.57 -4.35
C VAL A 57 -1.13 -11.09 -4.49
N SER A 58 0.10 -10.80 -4.92
CA SER A 58 0.52 -9.43 -5.24
C SER A 58 -0.24 -8.88 -6.43
N PHE A 59 -0.65 -7.61 -6.36
CA PHE A 59 -1.34 -6.95 -7.45
C PHE A 59 -0.37 -6.68 -8.62
N GLN A 60 -0.63 -7.32 -9.76
CA GLN A 60 0.10 -7.09 -11.00
C GLN A 60 -0.81 -6.29 -11.95
N PRO A 61 -0.71 -4.95 -11.98
CA PRO A 61 -1.53 -4.14 -12.85
C PRO A 61 -1.23 -4.47 -14.32
N TYR A 62 -2.28 -4.51 -15.15
CA TYR A 62 -2.11 -4.51 -16.59
C TYR A 62 -1.51 -3.19 -17.07
N ASP A 63 -0.89 -3.18 -18.24
CA ASP A 63 -0.25 -1.98 -18.82
C ASP A 63 -1.16 -0.74 -18.85
N PHE A 64 -2.44 -0.93 -19.17
CA PHE A 64 -3.41 0.17 -19.17
C PHE A 64 -3.70 0.71 -17.76
N GLN A 65 -3.69 -0.16 -16.74
CA GLN A 65 -3.92 0.24 -15.34
C GLN A 65 -2.74 1.04 -14.81
N GLU A 66 -1.51 0.69 -15.18
CA GLU A 66 -0.34 1.50 -14.86
C GLU A 66 -0.45 2.91 -15.47
N LYS A 67 -0.86 2.99 -16.74
CA LYS A 67 -1.09 4.27 -17.41
C LYS A 67 -2.16 5.10 -16.67
N LEU A 68 -3.26 4.47 -16.26
CA LEU A 68 -4.31 5.15 -15.50
C LEU A 68 -3.79 5.68 -14.16
N ILE A 69 -3.08 4.84 -13.38
CA ILE A 69 -2.53 5.21 -12.07
C ILE A 69 -1.56 6.39 -12.20
N ARG A 70 -0.65 6.37 -13.18
CA ARG A 70 0.27 7.48 -13.45
C ARG A 70 -0.50 8.75 -13.80
N ASN A 71 -1.46 8.65 -14.72
CA ASN A 71 -2.22 9.81 -15.15
C ASN A 71 -3.05 10.43 -14.01
N PHE A 72 -3.57 9.62 -13.06
CA PHE A 72 -4.29 10.13 -11.88
C PHE A 72 -3.37 10.81 -10.86
N HIS A 73 -2.10 10.40 -10.79
CA HIS A 73 -1.11 11.03 -9.92
C HIS A 73 -0.61 12.35 -10.50
N ASP A 74 -0.33 12.38 -11.80
CA ASP A 74 0.34 13.51 -12.44
C ASP A 74 -0.62 14.63 -12.84
N ASN A 75 -1.92 14.33 -12.96
CA ASN A 75 -2.92 15.28 -13.44
C ASN A 75 -4.06 15.45 -12.45
N ARG A 76 -4.33 16.71 -12.08
CA ARG A 76 -5.47 17.07 -11.21
C ARG A 76 -6.83 16.77 -11.83
N PHE A 77 -6.95 16.93 -13.15
CA PHE A 77 -8.15 16.63 -13.92
C PHE A 77 -7.79 15.64 -15.02
N ASN A 78 -8.56 14.57 -15.14
CA ASN A 78 -8.20 13.45 -16.00
C ASN A 78 -9.47 12.83 -16.62
N ILE A 79 -9.46 12.67 -17.95
CA ILE A 79 -10.40 11.84 -18.71
C ILE A 79 -9.52 10.91 -19.55
N CYS A 80 -9.48 9.62 -19.20
CA CYS A 80 -8.65 8.59 -19.84
C CYS A 80 -9.49 7.55 -20.56
#